data_AF-A0A383CIE1-F1
#
_entry.id   AF-A0A383CIE1-F1
#
_cell.length_a   1.000
_cell.length_b   1.000
_cell.length_c   1.000
_cell.angle_alpha   90.00
_cell.angle_beta   90.00
_cell.angle_gamma   90.00
#
_symmetry.space_group_name_H-M   'P 1'
#
loop_
_entity.id
_entity.type
_entity.pdbx_description
1 polymer ?
#
loop_
_entity_poly.entity_id
_entity_poly.type
_entity_poly.pdbx_seq_one_letter_code
_entity_poly.pdbx_strand_id
1 'polypeptide(L)' 'MDLLNTKVELRKELILLKKLHESKERQLELLEKIEEINQFLTEHKIQK' A
#
# COMPACT_ATOMS: atom_id res chain seq x y z
N MET A 1 -13.82 5.57 4.81
CA MET A 1 -13.03 5.72 3.57
C MET A 1 -12.79 4.33 3.03
N ASP A 2 -13.00 4.15 1.73
CA ASP A 2 -12.88 2.87 1.04
C ASP A 2 -11.47 2.28 1.21
N LEU A 3 -11.37 1.00 1.60
CA LEU A 3 -10.08 0.32 1.82
C LEU A 3 -9.25 0.29 0.52
N LEU A 4 -9.94 0.29 -0.63
CA LEU A 4 -9.33 0.47 -1.94
C LEU A 4 -8.63 1.82 -2.10
N ASN A 5 -9.25 2.90 -1.60
CA ASN A 5 -8.66 4.24 -1.67
C ASN A 5 -7.43 4.34 -0.77
N THR A 6 -7.46 3.75 0.42
CA THR A 6 -6.29 3.70 1.31
C THR A 6 -5.11 2.99 0.62
N LYS A 7 -5.35 1.86 -0.06
CA LYS A 7 -4.32 1.15 -0.84
C LYS A 7 -3.74 2.02 -1.97
N VAL A 8 -4.57 2.80 -2.65
CA VAL A 8 -4.12 3.71 -3.72
C VAL A 8 -3.24 4.83 -3.16
N GLU A 9 -3.62 5.45 -2.04
CA GLU A 9 -2.82 6.49 -1.40
C GLU A 9 -1.46 5.96 -0.90
N LEU A 10 -1.44 4.78 -0.28
CA LEU A 10 -0.19 4.14 0.15
C LEU A 10 0.75 3.85 -1.04
N ARG A 11 0.20 3.44 -2.19
CA ARG A 11 0.98 3.26 -3.42
C ARG A 11 1.54 4.59 -3.94
N LYS A 12 0.79 5.69 -3.87
CA LYS A 12 1.28 7.02 -4.27
C LYS A 12 2.44 7.46 -3.38
N GLU A 13 2.33 7.30 -2.06
CA GLU A 13 3.40 7.59 -1.10
C GLU A 13 4.66 6.77 -1.42
N LEU A 14 4.50 5.46 -1.67
CA LEU A 14 5.62 4.58 -2.02
C LEU A 14 6.32 5.01 -3.32
N ILE A 15 5.56 5.43 -4.34
CA ILE A 15 6.13 5.92 -5.61
C ILE A 15 6.92 7.22 -5.38
N LEU A 16 6.40 8.13 -4.56
CA LEU A 16 7.10 9.38 -4.23
C LEU A 16 8.41 9.11 -3.49
N LEU A 17 8.40 8.25 -2.47
CA LEU A 17 9.62 7.89 -1.73
C LEU A 17 10.67 7.23 -2.62
N LYS A 18 10.24 6.36 -3.54
CA LYS A 18 11.15 5.74 -4.53
C LYS A 18 11.78 6.77 -5.46
N LYS A 19 11.01 7.77 -5.90
CA LYS A 19 11.52 8.86 -6.76
C LYS A 19 12.49 9.77 -6.04
N LEU A 20 12.24 10.04 -4.75
CA LEU A 20 13.09 10.89 -3.93
C LEU A 20 14.32 10.13 -3.37
N HIS A 21 14.43 8.83 -3.66
CA HIS A 21 15.44 7.94 -3.06
C HIS A 21 15.44 7.99 -1.53
N GLU A 22 14.28 8.27 -0.93
CA GLU A 22 14.12 8.49 0.51
C GLU A 22 13.80 7.19 1.26
N SER A 23 14.26 7.15 2.50
CA SER A 23 14.06 6.14 3.56
C SER A 23 13.58 4.75 3.11
N LYS A 24 14.52 3.82 3.05
CA LYS A 24 14.26 2.40 2.73
C LYS A 24 13.34 1.72 3.75
N GLU A 25 13.43 2.11 5.03
CA GLU A 25 12.55 1.59 6.09
C GLU A 25 11.10 1.98 5.84
N ARG A 26 10.84 3.24 5.52
CA ARG A 26 9.47 3.70 5.24
C ARG A 26 8.88 3.02 4.01
N GLN A 27 9.69 2.74 2.99
CA GLN A 27 9.24 1.97 1.83
C GLN A 27 8.84 0.53 2.20
N LEU A 28 9.55 -0.11 3.13
CA LEU A 28 9.20 -1.45 3.63
C LEU A 28 7.88 -1.42 4.41
N GLU A 29 7.69 -0.47 5.33
CA GLU A 29 6.42 -0.32 6.07
C GLU A 29 5.22 -0.14 5.15
N LEU A 30 5.38 0.65 4.09
CA LEU A 30 4.32 0.87 3.10
C LEU A 30 4.00 -0.40 2.31
N LEU A 31 5.02 -1.19 1.97
CA LEU A 31 4.82 -2.47 1.30
C LEU A 31 4.06 -3.46 2.19
N GLU A 32 4.43 -3.57 3.47
CA GLU A 32 3.73 -4.44 4.43
C GLU A 32 2.26 -4.04 4.56
N LYS A 33 1.96 -2.74 4.76
CA LYS A 33 0.58 -2.25 4.85
C LYS A 33 -0.23 -2.49 3.58
N ILE A 34 0.39 -2.31 2.41
CA ILE A 34 -0.28 -2.61 1.13
C ILE A 34 -0.61 -4.11 1.04
N GLU A 35 0.28 -4.97 1.53
CA GLU A 35 0.09 -6.42 1.49
C GLU A 35 -1.00 -6.88 2.47
N GLU A 36 -1.04 -6.34 3.69
CA GLU A 36 -2.14 -6.59 4.63
C GLU A 36 -3.49 -6.21 4.01
N ILE A 37 -3.57 -5.04 3.35
CA ILE A 37 -4.78 -4.63 2.66
C ILE A 37 -5.10 -5.56 1.49
N ASN A 38 -4.11 -6.03 0.72
CA ASN A 38 -4.35 -6.99 -0.36
C ASN A 38 -4.90 -8.32 0.17
N GLN A 39 -4.32 -8.84 1.25
CA GLN A 39 -4.76 -10.08 1.87
C GLN A 39 -6.20 -9.94 2.35
N PHE A 40 -6.53 -8.85 3.06
CA PHE A 40 -7.88 -8.56 3.49
C PHE A 40 -8.86 -8.48 2.30
N LEU A 41 -8.52 -7.72 1.26
CA LEU A 41 -9.38 -7.58 0.07
C LEU A 41 -9.60 -8.92 -0.66
N THR A 42 -8.59 -9.80 -0.66
CA THR A 42 -8.64 -11.13 -1.28
C THR A 42 -9.47 -12.09 -0.45
N GLU A 43 -9.25 -12.13 0.87
CA GLU A 43 -9.99 -12.96 1.82
C GLU A 43 -11.49 -12.63 1.79
N HIS A 44 -11.81 -11.34 1.78
CA HIS A 44 -13.19 -10.87 1.72
C HIS A 44 -13.79 -10.87 0.31
N LYS A 45 -13.07 -11.36 -0.71
CA LYS A 45 -13.50 -11.41 -2.13
C LYS A 45 -13.97 -10.05 -2.67
N ILE A 46 -13.45 -8.96 -2.11
CA ILE A 46 -13.77 -7.58 -2.51
C ILE A 46 -13.11 -7.27 -3.85
N GLN A 47 -12.00 -7.94 -4.19
CA GLN A 47 -11.44 -7.98 -5.54
C GLN A 47 -11.58 -9.40 -6.12
N LYS A 48 -12.33 -9.53 -7.22
CA LYS A 48 -12.38 -10.70 -8.08
C LYS A 48 -12.10 -10.28 -9.52
#